data_AF-A0AAC9A219-F1
#
_entry.id   AF-A0AAC9A219-F1
#
_cell.length_a   1.000
_cell.length_b   1.000
_cell.length_c   1.000
_cell.angle_alpha   90.00
_cell.angle_beta   90.00
_cell.angle_gamma   90.00
#
_symmetry.space_group_name_H-M   'P 1'
#
loop_
_entity.id
_entity.type
_entity.pdbx_description
1 polymer ?
#
loop_
_entity_poly.entity_id
_entity_poly.type
_entity_poly.pdbx_seq_one_letter_code
_entity_poly.pdbx_strand_id
1 'polypeptide(L)'
;MKKLLIIVLVLLYSIGNAENVKTKPIVKIYNSKEYSKILDNFLIRANKYLETGDKKSLLDDYIENIETARVYEWALAKNYEKDREAFSLVEVAIFMKSSYAEGEEAKKLTDKDYKEMQERFVKTEKFKQLEQHVEIQAVANSQ
;
A
#
# COMPACT_ATOMS: atom_id res chain seq x y z
N MET A 1 33.83 33.40 42.06
CA MET A 1 33.91 33.66 40.60
C MET A 1 34.19 32.42 39.73
N LYS A 2 34.51 31.22 40.29
CA LYS A 2 34.74 30.00 39.47
C LYS A 2 33.46 29.30 38.99
N LYS A 3 32.35 29.39 39.73
CA LYS A 3 31.10 28.69 39.38
C LYS A 3 30.35 29.30 38.19
N LEU A 4 30.50 30.61 37.95
CA LEU A 4 29.85 31.29 36.82
C LEU A 4 30.51 30.95 35.48
N LEU A 5 31.84 30.74 35.47
CA LEU A 5 32.60 30.38 34.26
C LEU A 5 32.27 28.98 33.73
N ILE A 6 31.93 28.03 34.61
CA ILE A 6 31.60 26.65 34.21
C ILE A 6 30.25 26.59 33.47
N ILE A 7 29.26 27.38 33.90
CA ILE A 7 27.93 27.39 33.28
C ILE A 7 27.98 27.97 31.85
N VAL A 8 28.83 28.97 31.61
CA VAL A 8 29.01 29.56 30.27
C VAL A 8 29.70 28.59 29.31
N LEU A 9 30.66 27.78 29.79
CA LEU A 9 31.32 26.76 28.96
C LEU A 9 30.38 25.61 28.56
N VAL A 10 29.48 25.18 29.45
CA VAL A 10 28.50 24.11 29.18
C VAL A 10 27.45 24.58 28.16
N LEU A 11 27.03 25.84 28.22
CA LEU A 11 26.10 26.42 27.24
C LEU A 11 26.74 26.55 25.85
N LEU A 12 28.03 26.92 25.76
CA LEU A 12 28.72 27.02 24.47
C LEU A 12 28.98 25.65 23.81
N TYR A 13 29.19 24.59 24.59
CA TYR A 13 29.32 23.23 24.05
C TYR A 13 28.00 22.69 23.46
N SER A 14 26.86 23.22 23.89
CA SER A 14 25.53 22.80 23.42
C SER A 14 25.14 23.39 22.06
N ILE A 15 25.85 24.42 21.60
CA ILE A 15 25.59 25.11 20.33
C ILE A 15 26.46 24.53 19.19
N GLY A 16 27.49 23.73 19.52
CA GLY A 16 28.47 23.21 18.57
C GLY A 16 28.13 21.89 17.88
N ASN A 17 27.08 21.17 18.28
CA ASN A 17 26.71 19.87 17.70
C ASN A 17 25.23 19.87 17.28
N ALA A 18 24.86 20.74 16.35
CA ALA A 18 23.75 20.45 15.45
C ALA A 18 24.26 19.53 14.34
N GLU A 19 24.75 18.33 14.72
CA GLU A 19 24.81 17.24 13.76
C GLU A 19 23.38 17.04 13.27
N ASN A 20 23.20 17.04 11.95
CA ASN A 20 21.94 16.77 11.27
C ASN A 20 21.38 15.43 11.79
N VAL A 21 20.55 15.49 12.84
CA VAL A 21 19.70 14.38 13.22
C VAL A 21 18.74 14.24 12.05
N LYS A 22 19.07 13.35 11.11
CA LYS A 22 18.13 12.80 10.15
C LYS A 22 17.02 12.18 10.99
N THR A 23 15.99 12.95 11.29
CA THR A 23 14.79 12.48 11.96
C THR A 23 14.28 11.34 11.10
N LYS A 24 14.38 10.11 11.61
CA LYS A 24 13.75 8.95 10.96
C LYS A 24 12.30 9.37 10.72
N PRO A 25 11.78 9.28 9.47
CA PRO A 25 10.42 9.66 9.20
C PRO A 25 9.54 8.85 10.14
N ILE A 26 8.71 9.54 10.94
CA ILE A 26 7.72 8.88 11.77
C ILE A 26 6.74 8.23 10.80
N VAL A 27 6.86 6.92 10.64
CA VAL A 27 6.00 6.21 9.72
C VAL A 27 4.64 6.05 10.39
N LYS A 28 3.62 6.67 9.80
CA LYS A 28 2.25 6.62 10.31
C LYS A 28 1.74 5.18 10.26
N ILE A 29 1.13 4.72 11.36
CA ILE A 29 0.39 3.45 11.42
C ILE A 29 -1.09 3.79 11.58
N TYR A 30 -1.92 3.33 10.67
CA TYR A 30 -3.34 3.66 10.60
C TYR A 30 -4.19 2.78 11.52
N ASN A 31 -5.13 3.41 12.23
CA ASN A 31 -6.20 2.70 12.92
C ASN A 31 -7.34 2.30 11.96
N SER A 32 -8.32 1.53 12.45
CA SER A 32 -9.41 0.99 11.62
C SER A 32 -10.22 2.07 10.90
N LYS A 33 -10.53 3.21 11.55
CA LYS A 33 -11.31 4.29 10.95
C LYS A 33 -10.53 5.02 9.87
N GLU A 34 -9.24 5.24 10.09
CA GLU A 34 -8.38 5.87 9.08
C GLU A 34 -8.19 4.94 7.89
N TYR A 35 -7.95 3.65 8.14
CA TYR A 35 -7.75 2.69 7.07
C TYR A 35 -9.00 2.48 6.21
N SER A 36 -10.19 2.43 6.82
CA SER A 36 -11.45 2.40 6.07
C SER A 36 -11.54 3.57 5.09
N LYS A 37 -11.13 4.78 5.50
CA LYS A 37 -11.17 5.96 4.61
C LYS A 37 -10.20 5.84 3.45
N ILE A 38 -9.03 5.24 3.67
CA ILE A 38 -8.06 4.99 2.60
C ILE A 38 -8.68 4.02 1.58
N LEU A 39 -9.28 2.93 2.06
CA LEU A 39 -10.00 1.97 1.21
C LEU A 39 -11.16 2.63 0.45
N ASP A 40 -11.99 3.43 1.12
CA ASP A 40 -13.12 4.13 0.48
C ASP A 40 -12.62 5.06 -0.63
N ASN A 41 -11.56 5.83 -0.37
CA ASN A 41 -10.97 6.72 -1.35
C ASN A 41 -10.37 5.95 -2.53
N PHE A 42 -9.71 4.82 -2.28
CA PHE A 42 -9.19 3.94 -3.31
C PHE A 42 -10.33 3.41 -4.19
N LEU A 43 -11.38 2.84 -3.61
CA LEU A 43 -12.50 2.27 -4.38
C LEU A 43 -13.22 3.32 -5.24
N ILE A 44 -13.36 4.55 -4.74
CA ILE A 44 -13.89 5.67 -5.52
C ILE A 44 -13.03 5.98 -6.75
N ARG A 45 -11.70 5.99 -6.60
CA ARG A 45 -10.77 6.21 -7.73
C ARG A 45 -10.73 5.00 -8.66
N ALA A 46 -10.73 3.80 -8.10
CA ALA A 46 -10.76 2.53 -8.82
C ALA A 46 -11.90 2.49 -9.82
N ASN A 47 -13.13 2.85 -9.41
CA ASN A 47 -14.26 2.91 -10.33
C ASN A 47 -14.00 3.79 -11.56
N LYS A 48 -13.34 4.94 -11.38
CA LYS A 48 -12.98 5.84 -12.50
C LYS A 48 -11.94 5.22 -13.42
N TYR A 49 -10.93 4.55 -12.85
CA TYR A 49 -9.92 3.84 -13.66
C TYR A 49 -10.56 2.69 -14.47
N LEU A 50 -11.52 1.99 -13.88
CA LEU A 50 -12.22 0.89 -14.53
C LEU A 50 -13.16 1.35 -15.64
N GLU A 51 -13.82 2.50 -15.48
CA GLU A 51 -14.64 3.13 -16.52
C GLU A 51 -13.81 3.48 -17.77
N THR A 52 -12.59 4.01 -17.59
CA THR A 52 -11.70 4.38 -18.70
C THR A 52 -10.82 3.24 -19.19
N GLY A 53 -10.72 2.15 -18.41
CA GLY A 53 -9.82 1.03 -18.67
C GLY A 53 -8.36 1.30 -18.28
N ASP A 54 -8.08 2.33 -17.48
CA ASP A 54 -6.73 2.69 -17.01
C ASP A 54 -6.23 1.76 -15.89
N LYS A 55 -5.96 0.51 -16.28
CA LYS A 55 -5.50 -0.55 -15.37
C LYS A 55 -4.12 -0.28 -14.77
N LYS A 56 -3.29 0.53 -15.43
CA LYS A 56 -1.96 0.91 -14.92
C LYS A 56 -2.11 1.83 -13.71
N SER A 57 -2.90 2.89 -13.84
CA SER A 57 -3.18 3.80 -12.71
C SER A 57 -3.91 3.09 -11.57
N LEU A 58 -4.82 2.15 -11.89
CA LEU A 58 -5.46 1.32 -10.87
C LEU A 58 -4.44 0.55 -10.02
N LEU A 59 -3.47 -0.11 -10.66
CA LEU A 59 -2.43 -0.85 -9.96
C LEU A 59 -1.49 0.07 -9.19
N ASP A 60 -1.09 1.19 -9.78
CA ASP A 60 -0.21 2.17 -9.14
C ASP A 60 -0.86 2.74 -7.86
N ASP A 61 -2.13 3.14 -7.95
CA ASP A 61 -2.91 3.66 -6.83
C ASP A 61 -3.09 2.61 -5.72
N TYR A 62 -3.32 1.35 -6.10
CA TYR A 62 -3.41 0.23 -5.16
C TYR A 62 -2.09 0.03 -4.41
N ILE A 63 -0.96 -0.01 -5.13
CA ILE A 63 0.35 -0.20 -4.51
C ILE A 63 0.66 0.95 -3.56
N GLU A 64 0.43 2.19 -4.01
CA GLU A 64 0.72 3.38 -3.22
C GLU A 64 -0.16 3.47 -1.97
N ASN A 65 -1.46 3.19 -2.07
CA ASN A 65 -2.39 3.51 -0.98
C ASN A 65 -2.77 2.32 -0.12
N ILE A 66 -2.76 1.11 -0.67
CA ILE A 66 -3.26 -0.09 0.01
C ILE A 66 -2.10 -1.01 0.41
N GLU A 67 -1.23 -1.38 -0.52
CA GLU A 67 -0.11 -2.27 -0.25
C GLU A 67 0.91 -1.65 0.72
N THR A 68 1.30 -0.38 0.51
CA THR A 68 2.29 0.27 1.38
C THR A 68 1.70 0.84 2.69
N ALA A 69 0.38 0.74 2.88
CA ALA A 69 -0.26 1.21 4.11
C ALA A 69 0.15 0.38 5.31
N ARG A 70 0.74 1.04 6.31
CA ARG A 70 1.02 0.40 7.60
C ARG A 70 -0.20 0.48 8.49
N VAL A 71 -0.81 -0.65 8.78
CA VAL A 71 -2.08 -0.75 9.50
C VAL A 71 -1.88 -1.66 10.71
N TYR A 72 -2.54 -1.36 11.83
CA TYR A 72 -2.56 -2.31 12.94
C TYR A 72 -3.29 -3.60 12.55
N GLU A 73 -2.84 -4.76 13.03
CA GLU A 73 -3.47 -6.06 12.74
C GLU A 73 -4.98 -6.07 13.05
N TRP A 74 -5.38 -5.54 14.21
CA TRP A 74 -6.79 -5.44 14.58
C TRP A 74 -7.60 -4.53 13.64
N ALA A 75 -6.94 -3.53 13.04
CA ALA A 75 -7.55 -2.62 12.09
C ALA A 75 -7.69 -3.25 10.70
N LEU A 76 -6.76 -4.13 10.30
CA LEU A 76 -6.90 -4.99 9.13
C LEU A 76 -8.08 -5.95 9.29
N ALA A 77 -8.15 -6.67 10.42
CA ALA A 77 -9.24 -7.61 10.70
C ALA A 77 -10.63 -6.95 10.65
N LYS A 78 -10.77 -5.73 11.21
CA LYS A 78 -12.04 -4.98 11.17
C LYS A 78 -12.44 -4.49 9.77
N ASN A 79 -11.49 -4.37 8.85
CA ASN A 79 -11.72 -3.89 7.49
C ASN A 79 -11.55 -5.00 6.44
N TYR A 80 -11.47 -6.26 6.85
CA TYR A 80 -11.11 -7.40 6.00
C TYR A 80 -11.93 -7.47 4.71
N GLU A 81 -13.26 -7.40 4.80
CA GLU A 81 -14.13 -7.50 3.61
C GLU A 81 -13.84 -6.41 2.58
N LYS A 82 -13.65 -5.17 3.03
CA LYS A 82 -13.38 -4.03 2.15
C LYS A 82 -11.95 -4.07 1.58
N ASP A 83 -10.99 -4.53 2.38
CA ASP A 83 -9.63 -4.77 1.93
C ASP A 83 -9.58 -5.84 0.83
N ARG A 84 -10.32 -6.94 1.04
CA ARG A 84 -10.47 -8.02 0.08
C ARG A 84 -11.18 -7.58 -1.19
N GLU A 85 -12.20 -6.73 -1.08
CA GLU A 85 -12.87 -6.11 -2.23
C GLU A 85 -11.87 -5.31 -3.08
N ALA A 86 -11.08 -4.43 -2.44
CA ALA A 86 -10.04 -3.65 -3.12
C ALA A 86 -9.01 -4.54 -3.82
N PHE A 87 -8.54 -5.61 -3.16
CA PHE A 87 -7.64 -6.59 -3.78
C PHE A 87 -8.28 -7.28 -4.98
N SER A 88 -9.49 -7.83 -4.82
CA SER A 88 -10.17 -8.64 -5.84
C SER A 88 -10.48 -7.81 -7.09
N LEU A 89 -10.82 -6.54 -6.90
CA LEU A 89 -11.06 -5.61 -8.00
C LEU A 89 -9.83 -5.44 -8.90
N VAL A 90 -8.65 -5.25 -8.28
CA VAL A 90 -7.38 -5.10 -8.98
C VAL A 90 -6.98 -6.41 -9.65
N GLU A 91 -7.13 -7.53 -8.95
CA GLU A 91 -6.83 -8.87 -9.48
C GLU A 91 -7.64 -9.15 -10.76
N VAL A 92 -8.96 -8.96 -10.71
CA VAL A 92 -9.85 -9.17 -11.86
C VAL A 92 -9.44 -8.26 -13.03
N ALA A 93 -9.18 -6.98 -12.77
CA ALA A 93 -8.80 -6.04 -13.83
C ALA A 93 -7.50 -6.45 -14.54
N ILE A 94 -6.53 -6.97 -13.80
CA ILE A 94 -5.19 -7.32 -14.29
C ILE A 94 -5.13 -8.71 -14.94
N PHE A 95 -5.77 -9.72 -14.35
CA PHE A 95 -5.69 -11.11 -14.83
C PHE A 95 -6.76 -11.45 -15.86
N MET A 96 -7.93 -10.82 -15.80
CA MET A 96 -8.97 -11.00 -16.80
C MET A 96 -8.88 -9.87 -17.82
N LYS A 97 -8.12 -10.08 -18.90
CA LYS A 97 -7.91 -9.06 -19.95
C LYS A 97 -9.22 -8.49 -20.52
N SER A 98 -10.24 -9.34 -20.66
CA SER A 98 -11.58 -8.97 -21.14
C SER A 98 -12.34 -8.05 -20.18
N SER A 99 -12.03 -8.09 -18.89
CA SER A 99 -12.68 -7.22 -17.91
C SER A 99 -12.28 -5.77 -18.17
N TYR A 100 -13.27 -4.88 -18.25
CA TYR A 100 -13.06 -3.44 -18.48
C TYR A 100 -12.29 -3.13 -19.78
N ALA A 101 -12.36 -4.03 -20.77
CA ALA A 101 -11.63 -3.91 -22.04
C ALA A 101 -12.22 -2.83 -22.98
N GLU A 102 -13.46 -2.40 -22.75
CA GLU A 102 -14.13 -1.41 -23.58
C GLU A 102 -13.59 0.02 -23.41
N GLY A 103 -12.91 0.27 -22.29
CA GLY A 103 -12.30 1.57 -22.00
C GLY A 103 -11.20 1.93 -22.99
N GLU A 104 -11.10 3.22 -23.34
CA GLU A 104 -10.12 3.70 -24.32
C GLU A 104 -8.67 3.41 -23.90
N GLU A 105 -8.35 3.48 -22.61
CA GLU A 105 -7.01 3.16 -22.12
C GLU A 105 -6.73 1.67 -22.15
N ALA A 106 -7.74 0.82 -21.90
CA ALA A 106 -7.57 -0.62 -21.94
C ALA A 106 -7.22 -1.13 -23.35
N LYS A 107 -7.79 -0.50 -24.39
CA LYS A 107 -7.52 -0.83 -25.81
C LYS A 107 -6.07 -0.56 -26.23
N LYS A 108 -5.35 0.28 -25.49
CA LYS A 108 -3.93 0.61 -25.74
C LYS A 108 -2.98 -0.38 -25.07
N LEU A 109 -3.47 -1.22 -24.15
CA LEU A 109 -2.63 -2.16 -23.41
C LEU A 109 -2.23 -3.33 -24.29
N THR A 110 -0.94 -3.60 -24.33
CA THR A 110 -0.34 -4.74 -25.03
C THR A 110 -0.22 -5.95 -24.09
N ASP A 111 0.04 -7.13 -24.64
CA ASP A 111 0.34 -8.32 -23.84
C ASP A 111 1.55 -8.12 -22.92
N LYS A 112 2.53 -7.32 -23.36
CA LYS A 112 3.69 -6.94 -22.54
C LYS A 112 3.25 -6.11 -21.32
N ASP A 113 2.38 -5.13 -21.51
CA ASP A 113 1.87 -4.31 -20.41
C ASP A 113 1.13 -5.16 -19.37
N TYR A 114 0.29 -6.10 -19.82
CA TYR A 114 -0.40 -7.03 -18.92
C TYR A 114 0.59 -7.89 -18.13
N LYS A 115 1.63 -8.42 -18.79
CA LYS A 115 2.67 -9.21 -18.12
C LYS A 115 3.38 -8.39 -17.05
N GLU A 116 3.76 -7.15 -17.35
CA GLU A 116 4.41 -6.26 -16.39
C GLU A 116 3.50 -5.93 -15.20
N MET A 117 2.21 -5.64 -15.43
CA MET A 117 1.25 -5.39 -14.35
C MET A 117 1.04 -6.63 -13.47
N GLN A 118 0.90 -7.82 -14.08
CA GLN A 118 0.77 -9.09 -13.35
C GLN A 118 2.00 -9.35 -12.49
N GLU A 119 3.21 -9.21 -13.04
CA GLU A 119 4.47 -9.38 -12.31
C GLU A 119 4.61 -8.40 -11.13
N ARG A 120 4.12 -7.17 -11.27
CA ARG A 120 4.11 -6.19 -10.18
C ARG A 120 3.10 -6.57 -9.09
N PHE A 121 1.90 -7.01 -9.48
CA PHE A 121 0.83 -7.35 -8.54
C PHE A 121 1.14 -8.61 -7.73
N VAL A 122 1.66 -9.68 -8.35
CA VAL A 122 2.03 -10.92 -7.62
C VAL A 122 3.19 -10.73 -6.63
N LYS A 123 3.97 -9.66 -6.78
CA LYS A 123 5.07 -9.32 -5.86
C LYS A 123 4.61 -8.59 -4.60
N THR A 124 3.36 -8.14 -4.55
CA THR A 124 2.78 -7.49 -3.36
C THR A 124 2.69 -8.48 -2.20
N GLU A 125 2.88 -8.00 -0.98
CA GLU A 125 2.78 -8.82 0.23
C GLU A 125 1.34 -9.31 0.43
N LYS A 126 0.34 -8.51 0.07
CA LYS A 126 -1.08 -8.93 0.11
C LYS A 126 -1.35 -10.13 -0.80
N PHE A 127 -0.80 -10.15 -2.03
CA PHE A 127 -0.95 -11.32 -2.91
C PHE A 127 -0.33 -12.57 -2.31
N LYS A 128 0.92 -12.48 -1.82
CA LYS A 128 1.63 -13.61 -1.19
C LYS A 128 0.89 -14.16 0.03
N GLN A 129 0.31 -13.27 0.84
CA GLN A 129 -0.49 -13.68 1.99
C GLN A 129 -1.71 -14.48 1.54
N LEU A 130 -2.41 -14.06 0.49
CA LEU A 130 -3.60 -14.77 0.01
C LEU A 130 -3.27 -16.11 -0.66
N GLU A 131 -2.17 -16.19 -1.42
CA GLU A 131 -1.68 -17.45 -1.99
C GLU A 131 -1.38 -18.49 -0.89
N GLN A 132 -0.68 -18.08 0.17
CA GLN A 132 -0.41 -18.93 1.32
C GLN A 132 -1.70 -19.41 2.00
N HIS A 133 -2.73 -18.57 2.10
CA HIS A 133 -4.02 -18.99 2.65
C HIS A 133 -4.72 -20.04 1.77
N VAL A 134 -4.63 -19.92 0.44
CA VAL A 134 -5.19 -20.90 -0.50
C VAL A 134 -4.45 -22.23 -0.40
N GLU A 135 -3.12 -22.22 -0.35
CA GLU A 135 -2.31 -23.43 -0.16
C GLU A 135 -2.62 -24.13 1.16
N ILE A 136 -2.73 -23.39 2.27
CA ILE A 136 -3.06 -23.95 3.59
C ILE A 136 -4.44 -24.61 3.58
N GLN A 137 -5.45 -23.99 2.96
CA GLN A 137 -6.80 -24.59 2.84
C GLN A 137 -6.80 -25.85 1.96
N ALA A 138 -6.03 -25.88 0.87
CA ALA A 138 -5.91 -27.06 0.03
C ALA A 138 -5.28 -28.24 0.78
N VAL A 139 -4.27 -27.98 1.61
CA VAL A 139 -3.65 -29.00 2.48
C VAL A 139 -4.60 -29.46 3.58
N ALA A 140 -5.34 -28.55 4.22
CA ALA A 140 -6.29 -28.90 5.29
C ALA A 140 -7.49 -29.73 4.77
N ASN A 141 -7.91 -29.52 3.53
CA ASN A 141 -9.03 -30.26 2.90
C ASN A 141 -8.61 -31.59 2.25
N SER A 142 -7.31 -31.90 2.23
CA SER A 142 -6.76 -33.15 1.66
C SER A 142 -6.32 -34.16 2.72
N GLN A 143 -6.65 -33.93 3.99
CA GLN A 143 -6.49 -34.84 5.13
C GLN A 143 -7.84 -35.41 5.58
#